data_AF-A0A3E0PXF3-F1
#
_entry.id   AF-A0A3E0PXF3-F1
#
_cell.length_a   1.000
_cell.length_b   1.000
_cell.length_c   1.000
_cell.angle_alpha   90.00
_cell.angle_beta   90.00
_cell.angle_gamma   90.00
#
_symmetry.space_group_name_H-M   'P 1'
#
loop_
_entity.id
_entity.type
_entity.pdbx_description
1 polymer ?
#
loop_
_entity_poly.entity_id
_entity_poly.type
_entity_poly.pdbx_seq_one_letter_code
_entity_poly.pdbx_strand_id
1 'polypeptide(L)'
;MSYEFILEDWLPQFLPLEVHGHYSAEVITSPCELCNNEHLRHGMRDQFDWGDPVPTDVFVMSKGEPKDRHVTKIGGLPYRDAEIDWPHTPSGRSMALLAQFNFTDSIDIVGDLPGDLLLIFGDDADGIVEPLRCEWQNVGIDNLVRDLPGDCMRIAPCFGSRCRTESFPDAIHLDQRRKYPQYSGKDVWQPFLLPEYQATQIGRAPFFAQTHRDEAPALPLCTVSTVYPSPHRPFPWVNVEEPICPPGKWPRHEDLLEIGDGGSIYVFIQDDGTLHTMTEW
;
A
#
# COMPACT_ATOMS: atom_id res chain seq x y z
N MET A 1 10.60 -2.90 18.73
CA MET A 1 10.93 -1.98 17.63
C MET A 1 9.59 -1.45 17.18
N SER A 2 9.35 -0.13 17.25
CA SER A 2 8.10 0.44 16.73
C SER A 2 8.13 0.30 15.21
N TYR A 3 7.07 -0.23 14.62
CA TYR A 3 6.88 -0.29 13.18
C TYR A 3 6.22 1.00 12.70
N GLU A 4 6.78 2.13 13.13
CA GLU A 4 6.29 3.47 12.82
C GLU A 4 7.28 4.21 11.94
N PHE A 5 6.74 4.93 10.97
CA PHE A 5 7.46 5.80 10.06
C PHE A 5 7.14 7.25 10.45
N ILE A 6 8.09 7.92 11.11
CA ILE A 6 7.94 9.31 11.53
C ILE A 6 8.33 10.21 10.36
N LEU A 7 7.33 10.73 9.64
CA LEU A 7 7.52 11.48 8.39
C LEU A 7 8.51 12.65 8.55
N GLU A 8 8.46 13.35 9.68
CA GLU A 8 9.29 14.52 9.97
C GLU A 8 10.79 14.18 10.06
N ASP A 9 11.14 12.95 10.43
CA ASP A 9 12.53 12.50 10.49
C ASP A 9 13.10 12.22 9.08
N TRP A 10 12.23 11.92 8.11
CA TRP A 10 12.60 11.56 6.75
C TRP A 10 12.49 12.71 5.76
N LEU A 11 11.54 13.63 5.96
CA LEU A 11 11.32 14.78 5.07
C LEU A 11 12.61 15.58 4.76
N PRO A 12 13.50 15.88 5.73
CA PRO A 12 14.74 16.61 5.44
C PRO A 12 15.76 15.83 4.60
N GLN A 13 15.63 14.50 4.53
CA GLN A 13 16.56 13.63 3.82
C GLN A 13 16.30 13.55 2.32
N PHE A 14 15.07 13.88 1.89
CA PHE A 14 14.67 13.83 0.49
C PHE A 14 14.16 15.19 0.04
N LEU A 15 14.71 15.70 -1.06
CA LEU A 15 14.14 16.83 -1.76
C LEU A 15 13.16 16.33 -2.84
N PRO A 16 12.16 17.14 -3.23
CA PRO A 16 11.32 16.84 -4.38
C PRO A 16 12.14 16.46 -5.60
N LEU A 17 11.76 15.38 -6.26
CA LEU A 17 12.51 14.89 -7.40
C LEU A 17 12.06 15.61 -8.66
N GLU A 18 12.99 16.34 -9.26
CA GLU A 18 12.82 16.88 -10.61
C GLU A 18 13.24 15.84 -11.65
N VAL A 19 12.32 15.49 -12.55
CA VAL A 19 12.54 14.60 -13.69
C VAL A 19 12.20 15.37 -14.97
N HIS A 20 13.19 15.51 -15.85
CA HIS A 20 13.02 16.17 -17.16
C HIS A 20 12.44 17.60 -17.12
N GLY A 21 12.75 18.39 -16.09
CA GLY A 21 12.26 19.77 -15.97
C GLY A 21 10.91 19.91 -15.26
N HIS A 22 10.36 18.80 -14.75
CA HIS A 22 9.08 18.73 -14.06
C HIS A 22 9.24 18.00 -12.73
N TYR A 23 8.32 18.23 -11.79
CA TYR A 23 8.15 17.33 -10.66
C TYR A 23 7.05 16.32 -10.98
N SER A 24 7.00 15.19 -10.28
CA SER A 24 5.88 14.26 -10.38
C SER A 24 5.50 13.77 -9.00
N ALA A 25 4.20 13.63 -8.75
CA ALA A 25 3.75 12.77 -7.66
C ALA A 25 3.98 11.30 -8.05
N GLU A 26 4.16 10.44 -7.05
CA GLU A 26 4.62 9.06 -7.22
C GLU A 26 3.71 8.09 -6.46
N VAL A 27 3.64 6.84 -6.91
CA VAL A 27 3.05 5.73 -6.15
C VAL A 27 3.95 5.42 -4.95
N ILE A 28 3.39 5.25 -3.76
CA ILE A 28 4.19 5.12 -2.54
C ILE A 28 4.56 3.66 -2.32
N THR A 29 5.86 3.37 -2.45
CA THR A 29 6.43 2.06 -2.12
C THR A 29 7.62 2.20 -1.16
N SER A 30 8.31 3.34 -1.14
CA SER A 30 9.48 3.61 -0.30
C SER A 30 9.41 4.99 0.38
N PRO A 31 10.35 5.30 1.31
CA PRO A 31 10.44 6.60 1.97
C PRO A 31 10.54 7.77 0.99
N CYS A 32 11.24 7.58 -0.14
CA CYS A 32 11.50 8.65 -1.09
C CYS A 32 10.21 9.15 -1.75
N GLU A 33 9.32 8.26 -2.18
CA GLU A 33 8.07 8.65 -2.84
C GLU A 33 7.10 9.34 -1.87
N LEU A 34 6.97 8.82 -0.64
CA LEU A 34 6.15 9.47 0.38
C LEU A 34 6.65 10.88 0.69
N CYS A 35 7.96 11.04 0.95
CA CYS A 35 8.53 12.36 1.25
C CYS A 35 8.41 13.33 0.07
N ASN A 36 8.61 12.84 -1.16
CA ASN A 36 8.41 13.63 -2.38
C ASN A 36 6.97 14.16 -2.45
N ASN A 37 5.98 13.28 -2.30
CA ASN A 37 4.58 13.68 -2.37
C ASN A 37 4.21 14.67 -1.25
N GLU A 38 4.71 14.48 -0.03
CA GLU A 38 4.44 15.38 1.10
C GLU A 38 5.09 16.77 0.92
N HIS A 39 6.31 16.85 0.37
CA HIS A 39 6.88 18.14 -0.02
C HIS A 39 6.06 18.84 -1.11
N LEU A 40 5.55 18.10 -2.09
CA LEU A 40 4.70 18.63 -3.14
C LEU A 40 3.37 19.15 -2.57
N ARG A 41 2.71 18.39 -1.67
CA ARG A 41 1.52 18.84 -0.93
C ARG A 41 1.79 20.15 -0.18
N HIS A 42 2.88 20.20 0.59
CA HIS A 42 3.26 21.40 1.35
C HIS A 42 3.49 22.62 0.45
N GLY A 43 4.22 22.45 -0.66
CA GLY A 43 4.55 23.55 -1.56
C GLY A 43 3.41 24.01 -2.47
N MET A 44 2.32 23.24 -2.57
CA MET A 44 1.15 23.56 -3.39
C MET A 44 -0.11 23.78 -2.57
N ARG A 45 0.04 24.04 -1.26
CA ARG A 45 -1.08 24.19 -0.34
C ARG A 45 -2.09 25.26 -0.78
N ASP A 46 -1.62 26.32 -1.41
CA ASP A 46 -2.42 27.46 -1.90
C ASP A 46 -3.04 27.25 -3.29
N GLN A 47 -2.73 26.14 -3.96
CA GLN A 47 -3.22 25.81 -5.30
C GLN A 47 -4.42 24.86 -5.28
N PHE A 48 -4.75 24.28 -4.12
CA PHE A 48 -5.87 23.38 -3.96
C PHE A 48 -6.81 23.89 -2.87
N ASP A 49 -8.10 23.73 -3.09
CA ASP A 49 -9.05 23.58 -1.99
C ASP A 49 -8.97 22.12 -1.56
N TRP A 50 -8.35 21.83 -0.42
CA TRP A 50 -8.09 20.46 0.00
C TRP A 50 -9.32 19.75 0.58
N GLY A 51 -10.41 20.48 0.85
CA GLY A 51 -11.58 19.91 1.51
C GLY A 51 -11.28 19.38 2.92
N ASP A 52 -12.12 18.45 3.38
CA ASP A 52 -11.97 17.84 4.69
C ASP A 52 -10.94 16.70 4.66
N PRO A 53 -9.97 16.67 5.59
CA PRO A 53 -9.01 15.57 5.68
C PRO A 53 -9.68 14.28 6.16
N VAL A 54 -9.27 13.16 5.57
CA VAL A 54 -9.65 11.81 6.00
C VAL A 54 -8.40 11.09 6.51
N PRO A 55 -8.34 10.73 7.81
CA PRO A 55 -7.20 10.00 8.35
C PRO A 55 -6.91 8.68 7.60
N THR A 56 -5.64 8.42 7.35
CA THR A 56 -5.16 7.20 6.69
C THR A 56 -3.82 6.75 7.28
N ASP A 57 -3.60 5.45 7.29
CA ASP A 57 -2.33 4.83 7.66
C ASP A 57 -1.68 4.25 6.40
N VAL A 58 -0.63 4.92 5.92
CA VAL A 58 0.18 4.49 4.76
C VAL A 58 1.36 3.64 5.23
N PHE A 59 1.62 2.53 4.55
CA PHE A 59 2.70 1.62 4.91
C PHE A 59 3.91 1.76 3.98
N VAL A 60 5.02 2.25 4.55
CA VAL A 60 6.31 2.37 3.85
C VAL A 60 7.13 1.10 4.06
N MET A 61 7.53 0.44 2.98
CA MET A 61 7.97 -0.96 3.08
C MET A 61 9.44 -1.13 3.51
N SER A 62 9.66 -2.11 4.38
CA SER A 62 10.97 -2.69 4.71
C SER A 62 11.11 -4.07 4.05
N LYS A 63 12.31 -4.41 3.60
CA LYS A 63 12.60 -5.70 2.97
C LYS A 63 12.73 -6.82 4.01
N GLY A 64 12.15 -7.99 3.71
CA GLY A 64 12.32 -9.22 4.46
C GLY A 64 11.13 -9.59 5.34
N GLU A 65 11.26 -10.68 6.11
CA GLU A 65 10.25 -11.09 7.09
C GLU A 65 10.43 -10.28 8.39
N PRO A 66 9.35 -9.71 8.96
CA PRO A 66 9.40 -9.03 10.24
C PRO A 66 9.61 -10.02 11.40
N LYS A 67 10.30 -9.58 12.45
CA LYS A 67 10.43 -10.38 13.69
C LYS A 67 9.08 -10.54 14.41
N ASP A 68 8.27 -9.50 14.41
CA ASP A 68 6.91 -9.54 14.93
C ASP A 68 5.96 -10.04 13.84
N ARG A 69 5.21 -11.09 14.13
CA ARG A 69 4.31 -11.74 13.18
C ARG A 69 3.01 -10.97 12.96
N HIS A 70 2.65 -10.04 13.84
CA HIS A 70 1.38 -9.33 13.76
C HIS A 70 1.38 -8.18 12.75
N VAL A 71 2.55 -7.66 12.37
CA VAL A 71 2.63 -6.40 11.59
C VAL A 71 1.95 -6.50 10.23
N THR A 72 1.57 -5.33 9.68
CA THR A 72 1.15 -5.22 8.29
C THR A 72 2.29 -5.60 7.36
N LYS A 73 2.04 -6.50 6.41
CA LYS A 73 3.06 -7.06 5.52
C LYS A 73 2.50 -7.62 4.22
N ILE A 74 3.40 -7.84 3.26
CA ILE A 74 3.15 -8.48 1.98
C ILE A 74 3.97 -9.78 1.93
N GLY A 75 3.35 -10.87 1.48
CA GLY A 75 4.01 -12.18 1.45
C GLY A 75 4.44 -12.68 2.83
N GLY A 76 5.27 -13.73 2.84
CA GLY A 76 5.82 -14.28 4.07
C GLY A 76 4.84 -15.12 4.89
N LEU A 77 5.22 -15.41 6.14
CA LEU A 77 4.44 -16.30 7.02
C LEU A 77 3.28 -15.55 7.72
N PRO A 78 1.99 -15.85 7.44
CA PRO A 78 0.88 -15.11 8.03
C PRO A 78 0.76 -15.32 9.55
N TYR A 79 0.17 -14.37 10.27
CA TYR A 79 -0.35 -14.59 11.61
C TYR A 79 -1.64 -15.40 11.52
N ARG A 80 -1.50 -16.73 11.44
CA ARG A 80 -2.63 -17.65 11.20
C ARG A 80 -2.47 -18.91 12.01
N ASP A 81 -3.57 -19.40 12.56
CA ASP A 81 -3.62 -20.69 13.25
C ASP A 81 -3.24 -21.83 12.28
N ALA A 82 -2.37 -22.73 12.75
CA ALA A 82 -1.90 -23.91 12.04
C ALA A 82 -2.96 -25.02 11.97
N GLU A 83 -4.01 -24.97 12.80
CA GLU A 83 -5.10 -25.96 12.78
C GLU A 83 -6.15 -25.68 11.69
N ILE A 84 -6.12 -24.49 11.08
CA ILE A 84 -7.05 -24.15 9.99
C ILE A 84 -6.45 -24.62 8.66
N ASP A 85 -7.23 -25.38 7.89
CA ASP A 85 -6.83 -25.81 6.54
C ASP A 85 -6.39 -24.62 5.66
N TRP A 86 -5.27 -24.77 4.95
CA TRP A 86 -4.75 -23.72 4.08
C TRP A 86 -5.76 -23.37 2.97
N PRO A 87 -5.88 -22.09 2.56
CA PRO A 87 -6.76 -21.72 1.45
C PRO A 87 -6.25 -22.26 0.11
N HIS A 88 -7.16 -22.83 -0.68
CA HIS A 88 -6.87 -23.39 -2.01
C HIS A 88 -7.74 -22.73 -3.08
N THR A 89 -7.21 -22.63 -4.30
CA THR A 89 -7.97 -22.25 -5.50
C THR A 89 -8.96 -23.36 -5.89
N PRO A 90 -9.92 -23.10 -6.81
CA PRO A 90 -10.79 -24.14 -7.36
C PRO A 90 -10.04 -25.30 -8.04
N SER A 91 -8.81 -25.06 -8.51
CA SER A 91 -7.94 -26.10 -9.10
C SER A 91 -7.18 -26.93 -8.06
N GLY A 92 -7.27 -26.56 -6.77
CA GLY A 92 -6.62 -27.27 -5.66
C GLY A 92 -5.18 -26.82 -5.38
N ARG A 93 -4.69 -25.75 -6.04
CA ARG A 93 -3.40 -25.13 -5.72
C ARG A 93 -3.51 -24.31 -4.44
N SER A 94 -2.48 -24.32 -3.61
CA SER A 94 -2.41 -23.46 -2.43
C SER A 94 -2.35 -21.98 -2.82
N MET A 95 -3.20 -21.14 -2.24
CA MET A 95 -3.11 -19.68 -2.41
C MET A 95 -1.90 -19.12 -1.65
N ALA A 96 -1.24 -18.10 -2.19
CA ALA A 96 -0.20 -17.36 -1.49
C ALA A 96 -0.82 -16.29 -0.58
N LEU A 97 -0.12 -15.96 0.52
CA LEU A 97 -0.45 -14.76 1.29
C LEU A 97 -0.04 -13.54 0.46
N LEU A 98 -1.01 -12.75 0.01
CA LEU A 98 -0.74 -11.49 -0.68
C LEU A 98 -0.39 -10.42 0.34
N ALA A 99 -1.26 -10.24 1.34
CA ALA A 99 -1.10 -9.23 2.36
C ALA A 99 -1.70 -9.64 3.69
N GLN A 100 -1.19 -9.04 4.75
CA GLN A 100 -1.76 -9.03 6.08
C GLN A 100 -1.83 -7.58 6.54
N PHE A 101 -2.97 -7.17 7.11
CA PHE A 101 -3.13 -5.88 7.77
C PHE A 101 -3.32 -6.08 9.26
N ASN A 102 -2.60 -5.30 10.07
CA ASN A 102 -2.86 -5.14 11.49
C ASN A 102 -3.70 -3.89 11.72
N PHE A 103 -4.91 -4.04 12.26
CA PHE A 103 -5.78 -2.91 12.55
C PHE A 103 -5.69 -2.42 13.99
N THR A 104 -4.94 -3.10 14.87
CA THR A 104 -4.89 -2.74 16.31
C THR A 104 -4.44 -1.30 16.55
N ASP A 105 -3.58 -0.77 15.68
CA ASP A 105 -3.05 0.59 15.76
C ASP A 105 -3.87 1.62 14.94
N SER A 106 -4.90 1.16 14.23
CA SER A 106 -5.74 1.96 13.30
C SER A 106 -7.23 1.93 13.66
N ILE A 107 -7.60 1.42 14.83
CA ILE A 107 -9.00 1.31 15.28
C ILE A 107 -9.73 2.65 15.29
N ASP A 108 -9.02 3.76 15.45
CA ASP A 108 -9.58 5.10 15.43
C ASP A 108 -9.99 5.56 14.02
N ILE A 109 -9.45 4.91 12.97
CA ILE A 109 -9.81 5.14 11.57
C ILE A 109 -10.96 4.20 11.14
N VAL A 110 -10.84 2.92 11.50
CA VAL A 110 -11.71 1.87 10.94
C VAL A 110 -12.91 1.55 11.84
N GLY A 111 -12.82 1.83 13.14
CA GLY A 111 -13.83 1.46 14.13
C GLY A 111 -13.70 0.01 14.59
N ASP A 112 -14.81 -0.55 15.09
CA ASP A 112 -14.88 -1.94 15.52
C ASP A 112 -14.87 -2.88 14.30
N LEU A 113 -14.01 -3.89 14.32
CA LEU A 113 -13.87 -4.88 13.25
C LEU A 113 -14.11 -6.31 13.78
N PRO A 114 -14.44 -7.28 12.89
CA PRO A 114 -14.62 -8.68 13.29
C PRO A 114 -13.36 -9.36 13.84
N GLY A 115 -12.17 -8.82 13.57
CA GLY A 115 -10.92 -9.28 14.12
C GLY A 115 -9.82 -8.21 14.06
N ASP A 116 -8.69 -8.51 14.70
CA ASP A 116 -7.55 -7.59 14.82
C ASP A 116 -6.70 -7.55 13.54
N LEU A 117 -6.59 -8.68 12.83
CA LEU A 117 -5.83 -8.81 11.60
C LEU A 117 -6.70 -9.31 10.46
N LEU A 118 -6.45 -8.80 9.26
CA LEU A 118 -7.01 -9.34 8.02
C LEU A 118 -5.90 -9.97 7.18
N LEU A 119 -6.09 -11.23 6.82
CA LEU A 119 -5.24 -11.95 5.87
C LEU A 119 -5.92 -11.97 4.51
N ILE A 120 -5.16 -11.66 3.46
CA ILE A 120 -5.63 -11.68 2.07
C ILE A 120 -4.77 -12.70 1.32
N PHE A 121 -5.43 -13.75 0.85
CA PHE A 121 -4.84 -14.81 0.04
C PHE A 121 -5.28 -14.68 -1.41
N GLY A 122 -4.42 -15.09 -2.33
CA GLY A 122 -4.74 -15.17 -3.75
C GLY A 122 -3.73 -16.00 -4.53
N ASP A 123 -3.95 -16.10 -5.83
CA ASP A 123 -3.10 -16.84 -6.75
C ASP A 123 -3.06 -16.14 -8.10
N ASP A 124 -1.96 -16.28 -8.84
CA ASP A 124 -1.75 -15.64 -10.14
C ASP A 124 -1.67 -16.64 -11.30
N ALA A 125 -2.03 -17.93 -11.09
CA ALA A 125 -1.83 -18.98 -12.10
C ALA A 125 -2.38 -18.61 -13.49
N ASP A 126 -3.43 -17.79 -13.53
CA ASP A 126 -4.14 -17.39 -14.74
C ASP A 126 -3.84 -15.93 -15.18
N GLY A 127 -2.82 -15.30 -14.58
CA GLY A 127 -2.28 -13.97 -14.96
C GLY A 127 -2.93 -12.77 -14.27
N ILE A 128 -4.09 -12.95 -13.64
CA ILE A 128 -4.71 -11.96 -12.74
C ILE A 128 -4.71 -12.55 -11.34
N VAL A 129 -4.47 -11.73 -10.31
CA VAL A 129 -4.44 -12.16 -8.92
C VAL A 129 -5.86 -12.46 -8.42
N GLU A 130 -6.40 -13.60 -8.82
CA GLU A 130 -7.72 -14.11 -8.48
C GLU A 130 -7.73 -15.65 -8.50
N PRO A 131 -8.58 -16.31 -7.69
CA PRO A 131 -9.55 -15.71 -6.77
C PRO A 131 -8.91 -15.22 -5.47
N LEU A 132 -9.53 -14.22 -4.84
CA LEU A 132 -9.12 -13.68 -3.54
C LEU A 132 -9.90 -14.35 -2.40
N ARG A 133 -9.22 -14.57 -1.27
CA ARG A 133 -9.84 -15.04 -0.02
C ARG A 133 -9.36 -14.21 1.16
N CYS A 134 -10.33 -13.64 1.87
CA CYS A 134 -10.08 -12.84 3.07
C CYS A 134 -10.37 -13.65 4.33
N GLU A 135 -9.50 -13.57 5.33
CA GLU A 135 -9.66 -14.24 6.63
C GLU A 135 -9.35 -13.29 7.78
N TRP A 136 -10.31 -13.10 8.69
CA TRP A 136 -10.09 -12.42 9.95
C TRP A 136 -9.33 -13.31 10.93
N GLN A 137 -8.42 -12.71 11.69
CA GLN A 137 -7.69 -13.34 12.79
C GLN A 137 -7.68 -12.39 13.99
N ASN A 138 -7.66 -12.95 15.19
CA ASN A 138 -7.48 -12.18 16.43
C ASN A 138 -6.06 -12.37 16.95
N VAL A 139 -5.53 -11.37 17.66
CA VAL A 139 -4.27 -11.54 18.37
C VAL A 139 -4.39 -12.59 19.49
N GLY A 140 -3.27 -13.19 19.88
CA GLY A 140 -3.22 -14.20 20.94
C GLY A 140 -3.36 -15.65 20.48
N ILE A 141 -3.18 -15.93 19.18
CA ILE A 141 -3.08 -17.29 18.65
C ILE A 141 -1.70 -17.87 19.01
N ASP A 142 -1.70 -18.98 19.75
CA ASP A 142 -0.46 -19.63 20.19
C ASP A 142 0.14 -20.56 19.12
N ASN A 143 -0.71 -21.25 18.34
CA ASN A 143 -0.30 -22.27 17.38
C ASN A 143 -0.21 -21.71 15.96
N LEU A 144 0.75 -20.82 15.70
CA LEU A 144 0.90 -20.20 14.38
C LEU A 144 1.48 -21.16 13.33
N VAL A 145 1.05 -21.00 12.08
CA VAL A 145 1.68 -21.64 10.91
C VAL A 145 3.18 -21.34 10.87
N ARG A 146 3.97 -22.38 10.56
CA ARG A 146 5.44 -22.32 10.55
C ARG A 146 6.05 -22.40 9.15
N ASP A 147 5.32 -22.98 8.21
CA ASP A 147 5.80 -23.24 6.85
C ASP A 147 4.72 -22.82 5.85
N LEU A 148 5.15 -22.27 4.71
CA LEU A 148 4.28 -22.01 3.57
C LEU A 148 4.14 -23.28 2.72
N PRO A 149 2.99 -23.49 2.06
CA PRO A 149 2.86 -24.55 1.08
C PRO A 149 3.88 -24.38 -0.05
N GLY A 150 4.44 -25.50 -0.54
CA GLY A 150 5.49 -25.48 -1.55
C GLY A 150 5.01 -25.16 -2.98
N ASP A 151 3.70 -25.17 -3.23
CA ASP A 151 3.08 -25.02 -4.55
C ASP A 151 2.42 -23.65 -4.78
N CYS A 152 2.43 -22.74 -3.80
CA CYS A 152 1.85 -21.41 -3.97
C CYS A 152 2.71 -20.49 -4.85
N MET A 153 2.14 -19.39 -5.34
CA MET A 153 2.90 -18.28 -5.93
C MET A 153 3.98 -17.80 -4.96
N ARG A 154 5.16 -17.43 -5.49
CA ARG A 154 6.25 -16.90 -4.68
C ARG A 154 6.14 -15.38 -4.56
N ILE A 155 6.08 -14.90 -3.33
CA ILE A 155 6.13 -13.47 -3.01
C ILE A 155 7.21 -13.28 -1.94
N ALA A 156 8.24 -12.52 -2.29
CA ALA A 156 9.31 -12.10 -1.39
C ALA A 156 8.71 -11.22 -0.28
N PRO A 157 8.93 -11.57 0.99
CA PRO A 157 8.31 -10.86 2.10
C PRO A 157 8.84 -9.44 2.23
N CYS A 158 7.93 -8.52 2.53
CA CYS A 158 8.24 -7.18 3.01
C CYS A 158 7.19 -6.75 4.05
N PHE A 159 7.54 -5.81 4.92
CA PHE A 159 6.65 -5.35 5.99
C PHE A 159 6.58 -3.83 6.06
N GLY A 160 5.42 -3.31 6.43
CA GLY A 160 5.16 -1.88 6.47
C GLY A 160 5.63 -1.23 7.78
N SER A 161 6.28 -0.08 7.67
CA SER A 161 6.34 0.92 8.75
C SER A 161 5.20 1.91 8.54
N ARG A 162 4.34 2.05 9.54
CA ARG A 162 3.11 2.84 9.48
C ARG A 162 3.41 4.34 9.56
N CYS A 163 2.96 5.09 8.57
CA CYS A 163 2.92 6.55 8.58
C CYS A 163 1.46 7.00 8.67
N ARG A 164 1.10 7.61 9.80
CA ARG A 164 -0.21 8.27 9.96
C ARG A 164 -0.21 9.58 9.18
N THR A 165 -1.14 9.74 8.25
CA THR A 165 -1.32 10.95 7.43
C THR A 165 -2.80 11.14 7.08
N GLU A 166 -3.08 12.03 6.13
CA GLU A 166 -4.43 12.39 5.67
C GLU A 166 -4.54 12.21 4.15
N SER A 167 -5.68 11.70 3.71
CA SER A 167 -6.16 11.77 2.34
C SER A 167 -7.18 12.91 2.21
N PHE A 168 -7.30 13.47 1.02
CA PHE A 168 -8.14 14.63 0.72
C PHE A 168 -9.05 14.31 -0.48
N PRO A 169 -10.03 13.41 -0.31
CA PRO A 169 -10.85 12.90 -1.41
C PRO A 169 -11.65 13.96 -2.17
N ASP A 170 -11.90 15.11 -1.53
CA ASP A 170 -12.67 16.22 -2.09
C ASP A 170 -11.76 17.36 -2.59
N ALA A 171 -10.45 17.13 -2.69
CA ALA A 171 -9.52 18.16 -3.10
C ALA A 171 -9.73 18.62 -4.55
N ILE A 172 -9.77 19.93 -4.77
CA ILE A 172 -10.00 20.54 -6.08
C ILE A 172 -8.86 21.51 -6.39
N HIS A 173 -8.22 21.34 -7.54
CA HIS A 173 -7.24 22.29 -8.06
C HIS A 173 -7.92 23.64 -8.42
N LEU A 174 -7.44 24.73 -7.82
CA LEU A 174 -8.09 26.05 -7.93
C LEU A 174 -7.87 26.73 -9.28
N ASP A 175 -6.70 26.54 -9.92
CA ASP A 175 -6.42 27.14 -11.23
C ASP A 175 -6.78 26.21 -12.39
N GLN A 176 -8.06 26.23 -12.74
CA GLN A 176 -8.61 25.47 -13.88
C GLN A 176 -8.08 25.95 -15.25
N ARG A 177 -7.33 27.06 -15.34
CA ARG A 177 -6.73 27.52 -16.60
C ARG A 177 -5.43 26.79 -16.92
N ARG A 178 -4.80 26.18 -15.91
CA ARG A 178 -3.56 25.42 -16.05
C ARG A 178 -3.86 23.93 -16.00
N LYS A 179 -3.17 23.18 -16.86
CA LYS A 179 -3.27 21.73 -16.88
C LYS A 179 -2.70 21.09 -15.62
N TYR A 180 -1.61 21.65 -15.09
CA TYR A 180 -0.90 21.13 -13.93
C TYR A 180 -0.69 22.23 -12.89
N PRO A 181 -0.75 21.90 -11.59
CA PRO A 181 -0.27 22.79 -10.55
C PRO A 181 1.26 22.91 -10.65
N GLN A 182 1.84 23.87 -9.94
CA GLN A 182 3.27 24.15 -9.99
C GLN A 182 3.93 24.08 -8.62
N TYR A 183 5.10 23.46 -8.57
CA TYR A 183 6.00 23.51 -7.44
C TYR A 183 7.29 24.24 -7.86
N SER A 184 7.68 25.29 -7.12
CA SER A 184 8.86 26.09 -7.45
C SER A 184 8.92 26.58 -8.91
N GLY A 185 7.75 26.96 -9.46
CA GLY A 185 7.61 27.47 -10.83
C GLY A 185 7.67 26.43 -11.95
N LYS A 186 7.69 25.13 -11.62
CA LYS A 186 7.68 24.01 -12.58
C LYS A 186 6.41 23.19 -12.42
N ASP A 187 5.91 22.63 -13.50
CA ASP A 187 4.69 21.81 -13.46
C ASP A 187 4.92 20.53 -12.66
N VAL A 188 3.87 20.10 -11.95
CA VAL A 188 3.81 18.81 -11.25
C VAL A 188 2.94 17.84 -12.03
N TRP A 189 3.55 16.78 -12.52
CA TRP A 189 2.88 15.67 -13.19
C TRP A 189 2.22 14.73 -12.19
N GLN A 190 1.21 14.01 -12.69
CA GLN A 190 0.37 13.11 -11.90
C GLN A 190 -0.18 13.73 -10.60
N PRO A 191 -0.62 15.01 -10.61
CA PRO A 191 -1.04 15.70 -9.37
C PRO A 191 -2.25 15.03 -8.69
N PHE A 192 -2.95 14.14 -9.41
CA PHE A 192 -4.06 13.34 -8.89
C PHE A 192 -3.65 12.32 -7.82
N LEU A 193 -2.35 11.99 -7.68
CA LEU A 193 -1.84 11.13 -6.59
C LEU A 193 -1.59 11.89 -5.29
N LEU A 194 -1.73 13.22 -5.29
CA LEU A 194 -1.49 14.05 -4.11
C LEU A 194 -2.71 14.13 -3.20
N PRO A 195 -3.96 14.26 -3.68
CA PRO A 195 -5.12 14.20 -2.80
C PRO A 195 -5.25 12.86 -2.08
N GLU A 196 -5.18 11.76 -2.81
CA GLU A 196 -5.33 10.40 -2.30
C GLU A 196 -4.10 9.59 -2.73
N TYR A 197 -3.48 8.89 -1.78
CA TYR A 197 -2.29 8.11 -2.08
C TYR A 197 -2.63 6.78 -2.73
N GLN A 198 -1.91 6.46 -3.81
CA GLN A 198 -1.75 5.09 -4.28
C GLN A 198 -0.65 4.43 -3.44
N ALA A 199 -1.05 3.60 -2.48
CA ALA A 199 -0.17 2.96 -1.53
C ALA A 199 -0.85 1.73 -0.91
N THR A 200 -0.06 0.85 -0.32
CA THR A 200 -0.61 -0.09 0.66
C THR A 200 -0.99 0.68 1.91
N GLN A 201 -2.27 0.66 2.28
CA GLN A 201 -2.80 1.55 3.33
C GLN A 201 -4.04 0.97 4.03
N ILE A 202 -4.31 1.49 5.22
CA ILE A 202 -5.59 1.35 5.95
C ILE A 202 -6.26 2.72 5.97
N GLY A 203 -7.50 2.80 5.48
CA GLY A 203 -8.21 4.08 5.39
C GLY A 203 -9.44 4.02 4.51
N ARG A 204 -10.22 5.10 4.54
CA ARG A 204 -11.52 5.20 3.86
C ARG A 204 -11.48 5.98 2.53
N ALA A 205 -10.33 6.52 2.17
CA ALA A 205 -10.12 7.33 0.96
C ALA A 205 -8.86 6.86 0.21
N PRO A 206 -8.87 5.64 -0.35
CA PRO A 206 -7.78 5.17 -1.20
C PRO A 206 -7.87 5.82 -2.59
N PHE A 207 -6.73 5.90 -3.27
CA PHE A 207 -6.69 6.30 -4.67
C PHE A 207 -7.25 5.18 -5.56
N PHE A 208 -8.25 5.49 -6.39
CA PHE A 208 -8.80 4.58 -7.41
C PHE A 208 -8.20 4.88 -8.78
N ALA A 209 -7.37 3.97 -9.30
CA ALA A 209 -6.62 4.18 -10.54
C ALA A 209 -7.51 4.35 -11.77
N GLN A 210 -8.62 3.61 -11.84
CA GLN A 210 -9.51 3.59 -13.00
C GLN A 210 -10.82 4.38 -12.79
N THR A 211 -10.89 5.25 -11.78
CA THR A 211 -12.03 6.16 -11.50
C THR A 211 -13.36 5.49 -11.11
N HIS A 212 -13.38 4.18 -10.79
CA HIS A 212 -14.58 3.44 -10.38
C HIS A 212 -15.00 3.66 -8.91
N ARG A 213 -14.71 4.83 -8.34
CA ARG A 213 -15.02 5.13 -6.92
C ARG A 213 -16.51 5.01 -6.61
N ASP A 214 -17.36 5.44 -7.54
CA ASP A 214 -18.82 5.38 -7.41
C ASP A 214 -19.38 3.95 -7.48
N GLU A 215 -18.55 2.97 -7.87
CA GLU A 215 -18.90 1.56 -7.98
C GLU A 215 -18.46 0.75 -6.74
N ALA A 216 -17.88 1.41 -5.73
CA ALA A 216 -17.45 0.76 -4.50
C ALA A 216 -18.62 -0.01 -3.84
N PRO A 217 -18.50 -1.33 -3.63
CA PRO A 217 -19.61 -2.16 -3.16
C PRO A 217 -19.96 -1.93 -1.68
N ALA A 218 -19.05 -1.31 -0.91
CA ALA A 218 -19.22 -0.98 0.51
C ALA A 218 -18.20 0.11 0.93
N LEU A 219 -17.99 0.29 2.24
CA LEU A 219 -17.03 1.25 2.76
C LEU A 219 -15.58 0.75 2.54
N PRO A 220 -14.66 1.56 1.97
CA PRO A 220 -13.26 1.17 1.87
C PRO A 220 -12.65 0.94 3.25
N LEU A 221 -11.89 -0.14 3.38
CA LEU A 221 -11.23 -0.57 4.61
C LEU A 221 -9.71 -0.47 4.51
N CYS A 222 -9.14 -1.12 3.50
CA CYS A 222 -7.71 -1.11 3.23
C CYS A 222 -7.43 -1.37 1.74
N THR A 223 -6.18 -1.12 1.34
CA THR A 223 -5.73 -1.31 -0.04
C THR A 223 -4.36 -1.94 -0.03
N VAL A 224 -4.17 -2.97 -0.87
CA VAL A 224 -2.87 -3.57 -1.18
C VAL A 224 -2.43 -2.99 -2.52
N SER A 225 -1.30 -2.29 -2.54
CA SER A 225 -0.73 -1.80 -3.80
C SER A 225 0.46 -2.66 -4.23
N THR A 226 0.75 -2.63 -5.52
CA THR A 226 1.94 -3.26 -6.10
C THR A 226 3.20 -2.79 -5.38
N VAL A 227 4.11 -3.72 -5.08
CA VAL A 227 5.38 -3.43 -4.41
C VAL A 227 6.48 -3.26 -5.45
N TYR A 228 6.68 -2.01 -5.87
CA TYR A 228 7.69 -1.65 -6.86
C TYR A 228 8.65 -0.59 -6.30
N PRO A 229 9.68 -0.99 -5.52
CA PRO A 229 10.64 -0.06 -4.95
C PRO A 229 11.48 0.60 -6.05
N SER A 230 11.69 1.91 -5.94
CA SER A 230 12.51 2.67 -6.89
C SER A 230 13.93 2.10 -7.00
N PRO A 231 14.34 1.52 -8.15
CA PRO A 231 15.55 0.72 -8.21
C PRO A 231 16.85 1.53 -8.16
N HIS A 232 16.75 2.83 -8.43
CA HIS A 232 17.87 3.75 -8.61
C HIS A 232 18.00 4.81 -7.52
N ARG A 233 17.04 4.84 -6.59
CA ARG A 233 17.01 5.84 -5.52
C ARG A 233 17.58 5.23 -4.23
N PRO A 234 18.22 6.04 -3.37
CA PRO A 234 18.56 5.59 -2.03
C PRO A 234 17.28 5.31 -1.25
N PHE A 235 17.38 4.43 -0.26
CA PHE A 235 16.25 3.95 0.53
C PHE A 235 15.11 3.37 -0.32
N PRO A 236 15.37 2.41 -1.24
CA PRO A 236 14.29 1.67 -1.92
C PRO A 236 13.39 0.90 -0.93
N TRP A 237 13.89 0.67 0.29
CA TRP A 237 13.17 0.14 1.44
C TRP A 237 13.59 0.95 2.67
N VAL A 238 12.74 1.03 3.69
CA VAL A 238 13.06 1.74 4.95
C VAL A 238 14.36 1.24 5.58
N ASN A 239 14.65 -0.06 5.47
CA ASN A 239 15.80 -0.74 6.08
C ASN A 239 16.96 -1.04 5.11
N VAL A 240 16.96 -0.48 3.89
CA VAL A 240 18.03 -0.67 2.90
C VAL A 240 18.40 0.68 2.32
N GLU A 241 19.57 1.22 2.65
CA GLU A 241 19.98 2.55 2.18
C GLU A 241 20.41 2.54 0.71
N GLU A 242 21.13 1.50 0.27
CA GLU A 242 21.68 1.47 -1.08
C GLU A 242 20.59 1.23 -2.15
N PRO A 243 20.70 1.89 -3.32
CA PRO A 243 19.85 1.57 -4.46
C PRO A 243 19.93 0.09 -4.87
N ILE A 244 18.81 -0.46 -5.36
CA ILE A 244 18.72 -1.87 -5.78
C ILE A 244 19.71 -2.18 -6.91
N CYS A 245 19.88 -1.25 -7.85
CA CYS A 245 20.82 -1.42 -8.95
C CYS A 245 21.40 -0.08 -9.46
N PRO A 246 22.54 -0.13 -10.17
CA PRO A 246 23.15 1.07 -10.75
C PRO A 246 22.21 1.79 -11.74
N PRO A 247 22.33 3.11 -11.91
CA PRO A 247 21.55 3.87 -12.89
C PRO A 247 21.59 3.25 -14.29
N GLY A 248 20.42 3.12 -14.93
CA GLY A 248 20.27 2.57 -16.28
C GLY A 248 20.26 1.04 -16.35
N LYS A 249 20.21 0.34 -15.22
CA LYS A 249 19.98 -1.11 -15.14
C LYS A 249 18.61 -1.39 -14.53
N TRP A 250 17.86 -2.34 -15.04
CA TRP A 250 16.60 -2.72 -14.42
C TRP A 250 16.80 -4.01 -13.62
N PRO A 251 16.40 -4.06 -12.34
CA PRO A 251 16.51 -5.29 -11.58
C PRO A 251 15.46 -6.28 -12.11
N ARG A 252 15.71 -7.57 -11.87
CA ARG A 252 14.68 -8.59 -12.10
C ARG A 252 13.83 -8.67 -10.85
N HIS A 253 12.56 -8.28 -10.95
CA HIS A 253 11.61 -8.30 -9.83
C HIS A 253 10.93 -9.68 -9.72
N GLU A 254 11.69 -10.77 -9.82
CA GLU A 254 11.14 -12.13 -10.01
C GLU A 254 10.34 -12.68 -8.81
N ASP A 255 10.14 -11.93 -7.73
CA ASP A 255 9.37 -12.38 -6.57
C ASP A 255 8.63 -11.22 -5.84
N LEU A 256 8.53 -9.99 -6.38
CA LEU A 256 7.74 -8.95 -5.68
C LEU A 256 6.26 -9.08 -6.03
N LEU A 257 5.37 -8.64 -5.12
CA LEU A 257 3.94 -8.60 -5.42
C LEU A 257 3.68 -7.56 -6.52
N GLU A 258 3.29 -8.04 -7.69
CA GLU A 258 2.89 -7.25 -8.86
C GLU A 258 1.41 -7.55 -9.15
N ILE A 259 0.58 -6.50 -9.19
CA ILE A 259 -0.84 -6.60 -9.48
C ILE A 259 -1.05 -5.94 -10.84
N GLY A 260 -1.03 -6.71 -11.93
CA GLY A 260 -1.14 -6.13 -13.28
C GLY A 260 0.02 -5.16 -13.60
N ASP A 261 -0.27 -3.98 -14.16
CA ASP A 261 0.74 -2.96 -14.54
C ASP A 261 0.92 -1.89 -13.44
N GLY A 262 1.02 -2.33 -12.18
CA GLY A 262 1.11 -1.42 -11.02
C GLY A 262 -0.23 -1.13 -10.33
N GLY A 263 -1.17 -2.04 -10.47
CA GLY A 263 -2.50 -2.02 -9.88
C GLY A 263 -2.56 -2.20 -8.36
N SER A 264 -3.79 -2.30 -7.87
CA SER A 264 -4.11 -2.44 -6.43
C SER A 264 -5.31 -3.35 -6.20
N ILE A 265 -5.33 -4.01 -5.04
CA ILE A 265 -6.49 -4.72 -4.50
C ILE A 265 -7.11 -3.85 -3.41
N TYR A 266 -8.37 -3.49 -3.59
CA TYR A 266 -9.16 -2.75 -2.61
C TYR A 266 -10.03 -3.73 -1.81
N VAL A 267 -10.06 -3.56 -0.50
CA VAL A 267 -10.96 -4.29 0.39
C VAL A 267 -12.00 -3.32 0.93
N PHE A 268 -13.26 -3.71 0.83
CA PHE A 268 -14.40 -2.98 1.36
C PHE A 268 -15.09 -3.81 2.43
N ILE A 269 -15.72 -3.16 3.39
CA ILE A 269 -16.44 -3.78 4.50
C ILE A 269 -17.87 -3.24 4.60
N GLN A 270 -18.82 -4.13 4.85
CA GLN A 270 -20.20 -3.81 5.18
C GLN A 270 -20.39 -3.72 6.70
N ASP A 271 -21.49 -3.11 7.14
CA ASP A 271 -21.81 -2.96 8.57
C ASP A 271 -21.91 -4.29 9.34
N ASP A 272 -22.18 -5.40 8.64
CA ASP A 272 -22.24 -6.74 9.22
C ASP A 272 -20.88 -7.47 9.26
N GLY A 273 -19.82 -6.82 8.80
CA GLY A 273 -18.46 -7.36 8.71
C GLY A 273 -18.15 -8.13 7.42
N THR A 274 -19.11 -8.24 6.49
CA THR A 274 -18.89 -8.87 5.18
C THR A 274 -17.87 -8.09 4.37
N LEU A 275 -16.90 -8.80 3.78
CA LEU A 275 -15.84 -8.23 2.97
C LEU A 275 -16.13 -8.39 1.48
N HIS A 276 -15.80 -7.34 0.72
CA HIS A 276 -15.78 -7.33 -0.74
C HIS A 276 -14.39 -6.94 -1.22
N THR A 277 -13.96 -7.48 -2.34
CA THR A 277 -12.66 -7.15 -2.95
C THR A 277 -12.84 -6.68 -4.38
N MET A 278 -12.02 -5.72 -4.79
CA MET A 278 -11.94 -5.25 -6.18
C MET A 278 -10.46 -5.16 -6.56
N THR A 279 -10.12 -5.65 -7.74
CA THR A 279 -8.75 -5.56 -8.28
C THR A 279 -8.79 -4.60 -9.46
N GLU A 280 -7.93 -3.57 -9.44
CA GLU A 280 -7.67 -2.71 -10.60
C GLU A 280 -6.21 -2.89 -11.02
N TRP A 281 -5.95 -2.82 -12.33
CA TRP A 281 -4.63 -3.00 -12.95
C TRP A 281 -4.20 -1.81 -13.79
#